data_AF-K5BCR6-F1
#
_entry.id   AF-K5BCR6-F1
#
_cell.length_a   1.000
_cell.length_b   1.000
_cell.length_c   1.000
_cell.angle_alpha   90.00
_cell.angle_beta   90.00
_cell.angle_gamma   90.00
#
_symmetry.space_group_name_H-M   'P 1'
#
loop_
_entity.id
_entity.type
_entity.pdbx_description
1 polymer ?
#
loop_
_entity_poly.entity_id
_entity_poly.type
_entity_poly.pdbx_seq_one_letter_code
_entity_poly.pdbx_strand_id
1 'polypeptide(L)'
;MSGASKRSRKEARRRKRKAAQNARWIPQTEFDELAEEVEVALTLEWFDQQLVERGWRFDEESSDDDALLWFYPPSSTEPLDDEAGEDDGGEAGDAEDTEAAPVTTILVTAEDDAEIAHVVFAGTLDDYQFDLRGLFDHIDVIEAYRAGDPLPTFD
;
A
#
# COMPACT_ATOMS: atom_id res chain seq x y z
N MET A 1 54.50 19.45 -34.57
CA MET A 1 53.89 18.86 -33.36
C MET A 1 53.35 19.99 -32.49
N SER A 2 52.04 20.25 -32.52
CA SER A 2 51.41 21.40 -31.87
C SER A 2 51.03 21.06 -30.42
N GLY A 3 51.64 21.74 -29.46
CA GLY A 3 51.41 21.51 -28.04
C GLY A 3 50.13 22.20 -27.58
N ALA A 4 49.17 21.42 -27.09
CA ALA A 4 47.96 21.96 -26.47
C ALA A 4 48.31 22.97 -25.36
N SER A 5 47.90 24.22 -25.59
CA SER A 5 48.16 25.38 -24.72
C SER A 5 47.73 25.09 -23.29
N LYS A 6 48.50 25.58 -22.29
CA LYS A 6 48.19 25.45 -20.85
C LYS A 6 46.75 25.86 -20.50
N ARG A 7 46.12 26.73 -21.30
CA ARG A 7 44.71 27.14 -21.16
C ARG A 7 43.73 26.00 -21.42
N SER A 8 43.90 25.20 -22.48
CA SER A 8 42.99 24.09 -22.79
C SER A 8 43.05 22.98 -21.73
N ARG A 9 44.22 22.75 -21.14
CA ARG A 9 44.38 21.83 -19.99
C ARG A 9 43.65 22.31 -18.73
N LYS A 10 43.58 23.62 -18.48
CA LYS A 10 42.87 24.20 -17.33
C LYS A 10 41.36 24.13 -17.53
N GLU A 11 40.88 24.42 -18.74
CA GLU A 11 39.47 24.28 -19.11
C GLU A 11 38.99 22.83 -19.03
N ALA A 12 39.78 21.88 -19.55
CA ALA A 12 39.47 20.46 -19.47
C ALA A 12 39.34 19.97 -18.01
N ARG A 13 40.23 20.43 -17.11
CA ARG A 13 40.13 20.13 -15.68
C ARG A 13 38.89 20.75 -15.03
N ARG A 14 38.57 22.01 -15.35
CA ARG A 14 37.37 22.68 -14.83
C ARG A 14 36.10 21.99 -15.32
N ARG A 15 36.07 21.54 -16.57
CA ARG A 15 34.96 20.80 -17.16
C ARG A 15 34.80 19.42 -16.54
N LYS A 16 35.89 18.69 -16.30
CA LYS A 16 35.86 17.40 -15.56
C LYS A 16 35.37 17.57 -14.12
N ARG A 17 35.81 18.61 -13.40
CA ARG A 17 35.32 18.88 -12.04
C ARG A 17 33.84 19.22 -12.03
N LYS A 18 33.38 20.08 -12.94
CA LYS A 18 31.95 20.40 -13.08
C LYS A 18 31.12 19.18 -13.46
N ALA A 19 31.61 18.32 -14.35
CA ALA A 19 30.91 17.09 -14.72
C ALA A 19 30.81 16.10 -13.54
N ALA A 20 31.88 15.92 -12.76
CA ALA A 20 31.86 15.10 -11.56
C ALA A 20 30.99 15.71 -10.43
N GLN A 21 30.89 17.04 -10.38
CA GLN A 21 30.05 17.75 -9.42
C GLN A 21 28.57 17.69 -9.80
N ASN A 22 28.25 17.79 -11.10
CA ASN A 22 26.90 17.61 -11.63
C ASN A 22 26.42 16.15 -11.54
N ALA A 23 27.32 15.17 -11.69
CA ALA A 23 26.98 13.74 -11.55
C ALA A 23 26.60 13.31 -10.12
N ARG A 24 26.76 14.20 -9.13
CA ARG A 24 26.43 13.95 -7.73
C ARG A 24 25.28 14.83 -7.23
N TRP A 25 24.68 15.62 -8.13
CA TRP A 25 23.62 16.58 -7.82
C TRP A 25 22.31 16.07 -8.41
N ILE A 26 21.34 15.79 -7.55
CA ILE A 26 19.96 15.52 -7.93
C ILE A 26 19.24 16.88 -7.94
N PRO A 27 18.48 17.24 -9.00
CA PRO A 27 17.60 18.41 -8.99
C PRO A 27 16.67 18.41 -7.78
N GLN A 28 16.37 19.58 -7.21
CA GLN A 28 15.54 19.67 -6.01
C GLN A 28 14.17 19.01 -6.21
N THR A 29 13.58 19.14 -7.40
CA THR A 29 12.31 18.50 -7.76
C THR A 29 12.36 16.97 -7.67
N GLU A 30 13.40 16.34 -8.25
CA GLU A 30 13.58 14.87 -8.16
C GLU A 30 13.88 14.42 -6.71
N PHE A 31 14.48 15.27 -5.88
CA PHE A 31 14.69 14.98 -4.47
C PHE A 31 13.38 15.07 -3.66
N ASP A 32 12.55 16.08 -3.94
CA ASP A 32 11.27 16.27 -3.26
C ASP A 32 10.31 15.11 -3.60
N GLU A 33 10.24 14.70 -4.87
CA GLU A 33 9.47 13.51 -5.32
C GLU A 33 9.93 12.23 -4.59
N LEU A 34 11.24 12.00 -4.49
CA LEU A 34 11.77 10.84 -3.76
C LEU A 34 11.49 10.93 -2.25
N ALA A 35 11.49 12.13 -1.68
CA ALA A 35 11.20 12.32 -0.26
C ALA A 35 9.73 11.98 0.05
N GLU A 36 8.81 12.35 -0.83
CA GLU A 36 7.40 12.01 -0.76
C GLU A 36 7.18 10.50 -0.88
N GLU A 37 7.80 9.84 -1.86
CA GLU A 37 7.74 8.37 -2.01
C GLU A 37 8.23 7.64 -0.74
N VAL A 38 9.33 8.11 -0.13
CA VAL A 38 9.84 7.57 1.13
C VAL A 38 8.88 7.81 2.29
N GLU A 39 8.21 8.95 2.34
CA GLU A 39 7.22 9.24 3.38
C GLU A 39 5.99 8.33 3.29
N VAL A 40 5.49 8.07 2.08
CA VAL A 40 4.41 7.11 1.82
C VAL A 40 4.83 5.72 2.27
N ALA A 41 6.00 5.24 1.84
CA ALA A 41 6.50 3.92 2.22
C ALA A 41 6.62 3.72 3.74
N LEU A 42 7.13 4.73 4.46
CA LEU A 42 7.23 4.69 5.92
C LEU A 42 5.85 4.71 6.60
N THR A 43 4.88 5.41 6.01
CA THR A 43 3.51 5.45 6.51
C THR A 43 2.81 4.10 6.33
N LEU A 44 2.99 3.45 5.18
CA LEU A 44 2.47 2.10 4.91
C LEU A 44 3.13 1.04 5.79
N GLU A 45 4.45 1.11 6.01
CA GLU A 45 5.16 0.21 6.93
C GLU A 45 4.62 0.35 8.36
N TRP A 46 4.40 1.58 8.82
CA TRP A 46 3.77 1.82 10.12
C TRP A 46 2.34 1.26 10.16
N PHE A 47 1.54 1.49 9.12
CA PHE A 47 0.16 1.03 9.01
C PHE A 47 0.06 -0.50 9.09
N ASP A 48 0.85 -1.22 8.28
CA ASP A 48 0.94 -2.68 8.31
C ASP A 48 1.32 -3.19 9.70
N GLN A 49 2.37 -2.61 10.31
CA GLN A 49 2.80 -3.01 11.64
C GLN A 49 1.67 -2.89 12.68
N GLN A 50 0.93 -1.79 12.65
CA GLN A 50 -0.20 -1.58 13.57
C GLN A 50 -1.33 -2.59 13.34
N LEU A 51 -1.65 -2.93 12.09
CA LEU A 51 -2.66 -3.94 11.77
C LEU A 51 -2.23 -5.33 12.24
N VAL A 52 -1.00 -5.75 11.91
CA VAL A 52 -0.46 -7.07 12.29
C VAL A 52 -0.41 -7.25 13.80
N GLU A 53 -0.03 -6.22 14.56
CA GLU A 53 -0.04 -6.26 16.04
C GLU A 53 -1.44 -6.52 16.62
N ARG A 54 -2.49 -6.22 15.86
CA ARG A 54 -3.90 -6.41 16.23
C ARG A 54 -4.52 -7.68 15.67
N GLY A 55 -3.74 -8.48 14.94
CA GLY A 55 -4.14 -9.79 14.42
C GLY A 55 -4.77 -9.76 13.02
N TRP A 56 -4.67 -8.64 12.31
CA TRP A 56 -4.90 -8.62 10.87
C TRP A 56 -3.81 -9.40 10.14
N ARG A 57 -4.15 -9.94 8.97
CA ARG A 57 -3.23 -10.68 8.11
C ARG A 57 -3.15 -9.98 6.76
N PHE A 58 -1.93 -9.77 6.28
CA PHE A 58 -1.68 -9.33 4.92
C PHE A 58 -1.97 -10.49 3.95
N ASP A 59 -2.69 -10.21 2.87
CA ASP A 59 -2.98 -11.17 1.80
C ASP A 59 -1.95 -11.01 0.67
N GLU A 60 -0.89 -11.81 0.72
CA GLU A 60 0.16 -11.80 -0.31
C GLU A 60 -0.32 -12.28 -1.70
N GLU A 61 -1.44 -13.01 -1.78
CA GLU A 61 -1.95 -13.55 -3.04
C GLU A 61 -2.76 -12.51 -3.80
N SER A 62 -3.59 -11.75 -3.08
CA SER A 62 -4.44 -10.70 -3.65
C SER A 62 -3.75 -9.35 -3.74
N SER A 63 -2.62 -9.15 -3.07
CA SER A 63 -1.87 -7.88 -3.07
C SER A 63 -0.78 -7.84 -4.15
N ASP A 64 -0.60 -6.67 -4.74
CA ASP A 64 0.44 -6.36 -5.73
C ASP A 64 0.99 -4.94 -5.57
N ASP A 65 1.65 -4.41 -6.60
CA ASP A 65 2.26 -3.08 -6.57
C ASP A 65 1.20 -1.95 -6.58
N ASP A 66 -0.04 -2.22 -7.02
CA ASP A 66 -1.12 -1.25 -7.18
C ASP A 66 -2.16 -1.35 -6.04
N ALA A 67 -2.25 -2.49 -5.36
CA ALA A 67 -3.21 -2.73 -4.30
C ALA A 67 -2.66 -3.59 -3.15
N LEU A 68 -2.89 -3.16 -1.91
CA LEU A 68 -2.51 -3.87 -0.70
C LEU A 68 -3.76 -4.25 0.10
N LEU A 69 -3.91 -5.55 0.41
CA LEU A 69 -5.07 -6.12 1.08
C LEU A 69 -4.68 -6.75 2.41
N TRP A 70 -5.43 -6.40 3.46
CA TRP A 70 -5.42 -7.10 4.74
C TRP A 70 -6.82 -7.64 5.06
N PHE A 71 -6.88 -8.76 5.76
CA PHE A 71 -8.13 -9.31 6.28
C PHE A 71 -8.05 -9.56 7.79
N TYR A 72 -9.20 -9.55 8.45
CA TYR A 72 -9.32 -9.78 9.89
C TYR A 72 -9.95 -11.16 10.18
N PRO A 73 -9.17 -12.23 10.39
CA PRO A 73 -9.68 -13.60 10.55
C PRO A 73 -10.80 -13.76 11.59
N PRO A 74 -10.78 -13.07 12.76
CA PRO A 74 -11.85 -13.20 13.74
C PRO A 74 -13.24 -12.72 13.29
N SER A 75 -13.33 -12.00 12.16
CA SER A 75 -14.60 -11.54 11.57
C SER A 75 -15.19 -12.51 10.54
N SER A 76 -14.48 -13.59 10.19
CA SER A 76 -14.90 -14.50 9.12
C SER A 76 -16.29 -15.07 9.36
N THR A 77 -17.11 -15.08 8.31
CA THR A 77 -18.43 -15.72 8.31
C THR A 77 -18.37 -17.21 8.00
N GLU A 78 -17.25 -17.66 7.44
CA GLU A 78 -16.99 -19.05 7.08
C GLU A 78 -15.73 -19.57 7.79
N PRO A 79 -15.59 -20.89 7.99
CA PRO A 79 -14.35 -21.47 8.49
C PRO A 79 -13.21 -21.15 7.51
N LEU A 80 -12.23 -20.37 7.96
CA LEU A 80 -10.95 -20.21 7.26
C LEU A 80 -10.12 -21.48 7.53
N ASP A 81 -10.44 -22.59 6.87
CA ASP A 81 -9.70 -23.84 7.04
C ASP A 81 -8.33 -23.74 6.33
N ASP A 82 -7.24 -23.98 7.07
CA ASP A 82 -5.86 -24.11 6.55
C ASP A 82 -5.62 -25.48 5.85
N GLU A 83 -6.63 -26.34 5.72
CA GLU A 83 -6.57 -27.50 4.84
C GLU A 83 -7.05 -27.07 3.46
N ALA A 84 -6.10 -26.66 2.61
CA ALA A 84 -6.22 -26.68 1.16
C ALA A 84 -6.62 -28.10 0.73
N GLY A 85 -7.92 -28.39 0.81
CA GLY A 85 -8.56 -29.41 0.02
C GLY A 85 -8.28 -29.05 -1.42
N GLU A 86 -7.64 -29.97 -2.12
CA GLU A 86 -7.50 -30.00 -3.57
C GLU A 86 -8.89 -29.84 -4.20
N ASP A 87 -9.37 -28.61 -4.40
CA ASP A 87 -10.59 -28.33 -5.15
C ASP A 87 -10.24 -27.54 -6.41
N ASP A 88 -10.23 -28.32 -7.49
CA ASP A 88 -10.34 -28.00 -8.90
C ASP A 88 -10.32 -26.51 -9.26
N GLY A 89 -9.19 -26.08 -9.86
CA GLY A 89 -8.97 -24.81 -10.54
C GLY A 89 -10.24 -24.02 -10.90
N GLY A 90 -10.72 -23.23 -9.94
CA GLY A 90 -11.70 -22.19 -10.15
C GLY A 90 -11.08 -21.18 -11.10
N GLU A 91 -11.40 -21.32 -12.39
CA GLU A 91 -11.27 -20.28 -13.38
C GLU A 91 -11.75 -18.97 -12.73
N ALA A 92 -10.91 -17.93 -12.74
CA ALA A 92 -11.26 -16.58 -12.35
C ALA A 92 -12.42 -16.12 -13.24
N GLY A 93 -13.62 -16.55 -12.87
CA GLY A 93 -14.85 -16.35 -13.61
C GLY A 93 -15.26 -14.90 -13.43
N ASP A 94 -15.55 -14.26 -14.55
CA ASP A 94 -16.16 -12.95 -14.68
C ASP A 94 -17.03 -12.58 -13.47
N ALA A 95 -16.68 -11.45 -12.86
CA ALA A 95 -17.43 -10.77 -11.81
C ALA A 95 -18.89 -10.55 -12.23
N GLU A 96 -19.81 -11.39 -11.78
CA GLU A 96 -21.25 -11.07 -11.82
C GLU A 96 -22.12 -11.82 -10.79
N ASP A 97 -21.53 -12.33 -9.70
CA ASP A 97 -22.27 -12.56 -8.45
C ASP A 97 -21.58 -11.69 -7.39
N THR A 98 -22.20 -10.57 -7.02
CA THR A 98 -21.70 -9.67 -5.98
C THR A 98 -21.95 -10.32 -4.62
N GLU A 99 -21.20 -11.38 -4.35
CA GLU A 99 -21.21 -12.09 -3.08
C GLU A 99 -20.60 -11.20 -2.01
N ALA A 100 -21.29 -11.11 -0.86
CA ALA A 100 -20.85 -10.30 0.25
C ALA A 100 -19.49 -10.79 0.78
N ALA A 101 -18.64 -9.87 1.24
CA ALA A 101 -17.29 -10.23 1.67
C ALA A 101 -17.31 -11.30 2.78
N PRO A 102 -16.58 -12.42 2.66
CA PRO A 102 -16.61 -13.49 3.67
C PRO A 102 -15.87 -13.12 4.96
N VAL A 103 -15.06 -12.06 4.93
CA VAL A 103 -14.25 -11.56 6.04
C VAL A 103 -14.17 -10.03 5.92
N THR A 104 -13.92 -9.34 7.04
CA THR A 104 -13.68 -7.90 7.02
C THR A 104 -12.30 -7.64 6.43
N THR A 105 -12.23 -6.75 5.45
CA THR A 105 -11.01 -6.41 4.73
C THR A 105 -10.67 -4.94 4.83
N ILE A 106 -9.38 -4.63 4.70
CA ILE A 106 -8.83 -3.30 4.47
C ILE A 106 -8.06 -3.35 3.16
N LEU A 107 -8.40 -2.49 2.22
CA LEU A 107 -7.73 -2.31 0.95
C LEU A 107 -7.12 -0.90 0.89
N VAL A 108 -5.85 -0.80 0.48
CA VAL A 108 -5.20 0.47 0.16
C VAL A 108 -4.73 0.40 -1.28
N THR A 109 -5.05 1.40 -2.10
CA THR A 109 -4.75 1.42 -3.52
C THR A 109 -3.77 2.54 -3.88
N ALA A 110 -2.98 2.33 -4.93
CA ALA A 110 -2.16 3.37 -5.53
C ALA A 110 -3.01 4.44 -6.25
N GLU A 111 -4.27 4.16 -6.60
CA GLU A 111 -5.18 5.13 -7.23
C GLU A 111 -5.51 6.29 -6.30
N ASP A 112 -5.55 6.03 -4.99
CA ASP A 112 -5.77 7.03 -3.93
C ASP A 112 -4.44 7.47 -3.27
N ASP A 113 -3.36 7.49 -4.05
CA ASP A 113 -2.00 7.85 -3.63
C ASP A 113 -1.49 7.06 -2.40
N ALA A 114 -2.09 5.88 -2.15
CA ALA A 114 -1.88 5.05 -0.95
C ALA A 114 -2.16 5.78 0.38
N GLU A 115 -3.06 6.76 0.39
CA GLU A 115 -3.44 7.54 1.58
C GLU A 115 -4.77 7.12 2.20
N ILE A 116 -5.60 6.39 1.43
CA ILE A 116 -6.96 5.98 1.82
C ILE A 116 -7.03 4.47 2.05
N ALA A 117 -7.59 4.09 3.20
CA ALA A 117 -7.97 2.74 3.54
C ALA A 117 -9.47 2.53 3.28
N HIS A 118 -9.79 1.59 2.41
CA HIS A 118 -11.13 1.11 2.11
C HIS A 118 -11.44 -0.09 2.98
N VAL A 119 -12.50 0.01 3.78
CA VAL A 119 -12.92 -1.05 4.70
C VAL A 119 -14.23 -1.63 4.19
N VAL A 120 -14.24 -2.95 3.97
CA VAL A 120 -15.45 -3.70 3.65
C VAL A 120 -15.71 -4.68 4.77
N PHE A 121 -16.90 -4.58 5.37
CA PHE A 121 -17.30 -5.45 6.48
C PHE A 121 -17.73 -6.83 5.98
N ALA A 122 -17.43 -7.86 6.78
CA ALA A 122 -17.89 -9.22 6.53
C ALA A 122 -19.44 -9.26 6.37
N GLY A 123 -19.93 -9.94 5.34
CA GLY A 123 -21.34 -10.03 5.01
C GLY A 123 -21.91 -8.76 4.38
N THR A 124 -21.08 -7.84 3.89
CA THR A 124 -21.50 -6.59 3.26
C THR A 124 -20.77 -6.32 1.94
N LEU A 125 -21.17 -5.25 1.26
CA LEU A 125 -20.55 -4.70 0.05
C LEU A 125 -20.29 -3.20 0.17
N ASP A 126 -20.53 -2.65 1.35
CA ASP A 126 -20.41 -1.21 1.59
C ASP A 126 -18.93 -0.87 1.79
N ASP A 127 -18.46 0.12 1.04
CA ASP A 127 -17.10 0.66 1.14
C ASP A 127 -17.06 1.85 2.12
N TYR A 128 -16.27 1.72 3.18
CA TYR A 128 -16.00 2.77 4.15
C TYR A 128 -14.57 3.26 4.00
N GLN A 129 -14.40 4.57 3.80
CA GLN A 129 -13.10 5.17 3.50
C GLN A 129 -12.56 5.96 4.69
N PHE A 130 -11.29 5.74 5.00
CA PHE A 130 -10.58 6.43 6.09
C PHE A 130 -9.18 6.82 5.66
N ASP A 131 -8.68 7.94 6.14
CA ASP A 131 -7.24 8.22 6.14
C ASP A 131 -6.52 7.11 6.93
N LEU A 132 -5.32 6.70 6.52
CA LEU A 132 -4.58 5.59 7.17
C LEU A 132 -4.44 5.75 8.70
N ARG A 133 -4.20 6.97 9.18
CA ARG A 133 -4.10 7.25 10.62
C ARG A 133 -5.47 7.33 11.28
N GLY A 134 -6.45 7.95 10.61
CA GLY A 134 -7.80 8.12 11.12
C GLY A 134 -8.54 6.80 11.30
N LEU A 135 -8.22 5.79 10.50
CA LEU A 135 -8.74 4.43 10.67
C LEU A 135 -8.57 3.91 12.11
N PHE A 136 -7.43 4.18 12.74
CA PHE A 136 -7.12 3.69 14.09
C PHE A 136 -7.93 4.36 15.20
N ASP A 137 -8.58 5.49 14.94
CA ASP A 137 -9.55 6.07 15.87
C ASP A 137 -10.85 5.24 15.91
N HIS A 138 -11.08 4.42 14.88
CA HIS A 138 -12.29 3.60 14.70
C HIS A 138 -12.04 2.09 14.67
N ILE A 139 -10.77 1.65 14.69
CA ILE A 139 -10.39 0.25 14.49
C ILE A 139 -11.04 -0.71 15.49
N ASP A 140 -11.25 -0.29 16.74
CA ASP A 140 -11.92 -1.12 17.76
C ASP A 140 -13.38 -1.40 17.39
N VAL A 141 -14.07 -0.43 16.78
CA VAL A 141 -15.45 -0.61 16.30
C VAL A 141 -15.47 -1.53 15.09
N ILE A 142 -14.51 -1.37 14.19
CA ILE A 142 -14.36 -2.18 12.98
C ILE A 142 -14.12 -3.65 13.37
N GLU A 143 -13.16 -3.91 14.24
CA GLU A 143 -12.80 -5.26 14.70
C GLU A 143 -13.88 -5.93 15.56
N ALA A 144 -14.78 -5.15 16.17
CA ALA A 144 -15.88 -5.67 16.97
C ALA A 144 -17.09 -6.11 16.13
N TYR A 145 -17.27 -5.57 14.92
CA TYR A 145 -18.40 -5.90 14.06
C TYR A 145 -18.41 -7.37 13.66
N ARG A 146 -19.58 -8.02 13.67
CA ARG A 146 -19.79 -9.36 13.10
C ARG A 146 -20.96 -9.35 12.14
N ALA A 147 -20.90 -10.18 11.11
CA ALA A 147 -21.96 -10.27 10.11
C ALA A 147 -23.33 -10.53 10.77
N GLY A 148 -24.31 -9.71 10.40
CA GLY A 148 -25.66 -9.73 10.98
C GLY A 148 -25.88 -8.72 12.11
N ASP A 149 -24.82 -8.12 12.66
CA ASP A 149 -24.93 -6.95 13.54
C ASP A 149 -25.37 -5.70 12.73
N PRO A 150 -25.97 -4.69 13.38
CA PRO A 150 -26.21 -3.41 12.73
C PRO A 150 -24.89 -2.79 12.28
N LEU A 151 -24.86 -2.27 11.05
CA LEU A 151 -23.67 -1.62 10.51
C LEU A 151 -23.26 -0.41 11.37
N PRO A 152 -21.96 -0.26 11.66
CA PRO A 152 -21.46 0.90 12.38
C PRO A 152 -21.57 2.16 11.52
N THR A 153 -21.75 3.30 12.19
CA THR A 153 -21.74 4.62 11.55
C THR A 153 -20.53 5.40 12.06
N PHE A 154 -19.82 6.02 11.13
CA PHE A 154 -18.64 6.85 11.40
C PHE A 154 -18.96 8.30 11.03
N ASP A 155 -18.51 9.24 11.86
CA ASP A 155 -18.74 10.69 11.70
C ASP A 155 -17.51 11.37 11.09
#